data_AF-A0A6V8RBD4-F1
#
_entry.id   AF-A0A6V8RBD4-F1
#
_cell.length_a   1.000
_cell.length_b   1.000
_cell.length_c   1.000
_cell.angle_alpha   90.00
_cell.angle_beta   90.00
_cell.angle_gamma   90.00
#
_symmetry.space_group_name_H-M   'P 1'
#
loop_
_entity.id
_entity.type
_entity.pdbx_description
1 polymer ?
#
loop_
_entity_poly.entity_id
_entity_poly.type
_entity_poly.pdbx_seq_one_letter_code
_entity_poly.pdbx_strand_id
1 'polypeptide(L)'
;MLAVIKATGKASAVIVGHDVGGVVVQKFASAHSDMLKGLVMVNTPIIPVFLPLIEFDSYQQQLSEYTIPYYAYQPGQPKNISTIVQHILNETYRDEIAEYMQKSPLYWMLDFYNEGFPAPPYGQNLSTEGLAQTVPSSIIWGELDPYFSPAMLNGLEAWFEYGIRLVTIPGAGHWSFRDKPTRFNAELKSFLDFLEY
;
A
#
# COMPACT_ATOMS: atom_id res chain seq x y z
N MET A 1 2.29 15.23 3.17
CA MET A 1 2.54 15.47 1.73
C MET A 1 2.44 16.93 1.34
N LEU A 2 1.35 17.63 1.66
CA LEU A 2 1.16 19.05 1.33
C LEU A 2 2.38 19.95 1.66
N ALA A 3 2.86 19.89 2.90
CA ALA A 3 4.04 20.64 3.33
C ALA A 3 5.32 20.23 2.57
N VAL A 4 5.47 18.95 2.26
CA VAL A 4 6.62 18.42 1.52
C VAL A 4 6.64 18.96 0.09
N ILE A 5 5.52 18.86 -0.63
CA ILE A 5 5.41 19.38 -2.00
C ILE A 5 5.70 20.89 -2.02
N LYS A 6 5.07 21.65 -1.12
CA LYS A 6 5.31 23.10 -0.99
C LYS A 6 6.79 23.42 -0.72
N ALA A 7 7.45 22.66 0.15
CA ALA A 7 8.87 22.86 0.46
C ALA A 7 9.80 22.60 -0.74
N THR A 8 9.39 21.81 -1.73
CA THR A 8 10.15 21.63 -2.98
C THR A 8 10.03 22.81 -3.97
N GLY A 9 9.13 23.77 -3.70
CA GLY A 9 8.81 24.86 -4.63
C GLY A 9 8.04 24.42 -5.88
N LYS A 10 7.55 23.17 -5.92
CA LYS A 10 6.71 22.65 -7.01
C LYS A 10 5.24 22.83 -6.68
N ALA A 11 4.42 23.06 -7.71
CA ALA A 11 2.97 23.12 -7.59
C ALA A 11 2.34 21.72 -7.46
N SER A 12 2.92 20.72 -8.14
CA SER A 12 2.44 19.35 -8.16
C SER A 12 3.59 18.35 -8.31
N ALA A 13 3.31 17.07 -7.99
CA ALA A 13 4.26 15.97 -8.09
C ALA A 13 3.60 14.68 -8.58
N VAL A 14 4.39 13.74 -9.10
CA VAL A 14 3.98 12.33 -9.14
C VAL A 14 4.30 11.71 -7.78
N ILE A 15 3.32 11.06 -7.17
CA ILE A 15 3.48 10.48 -5.83
C ILE A 15 3.35 8.97 -5.90
N VAL A 16 4.36 8.29 -5.35
CA VAL A 16 4.41 6.83 -5.26
C VAL A 16 4.15 6.43 -3.81
N GLY A 17 3.19 5.53 -3.59
CA GLY A 17 2.87 5.00 -2.26
C GLY A 17 2.87 3.47 -2.26
N HIS A 18 3.50 2.91 -1.24
CA HIS A 18 3.57 1.47 -1.00
C HIS A 18 2.85 1.12 0.31
N ASP A 19 2.11 0.01 0.33
CA ASP A 19 1.45 -0.51 1.53
C ASP A 19 0.61 0.58 2.25
N VAL A 20 0.81 0.84 3.54
CA VAL A 20 0.15 1.94 4.28
C VAL A 20 0.41 3.30 3.62
N GLY A 21 1.61 3.51 3.08
CA GLY A 21 1.93 4.72 2.32
C GLY A 21 1.06 4.85 1.07
N GLY A 22 0.65 3.73 0.46
CA GLY A 22 -0.28 3.66 -0.66
C GLY A 22 -1.70 4.12 -0.28
N VAL A 23 -2.19 3.77 0.91
CA VAL A 23 -3.45 4.30 1.46
C VAL A 23 -3.37 5.81 1.66
N VAL A 24 -2.25 6.27 2.23
CA VAL A 24 -2.02 7.70 2.50
C VAL A 24 -2.03 8.52 1.21
N VAL A 25 -1.36 8.06 0.15
CA VAL A 25 -1.30 8.79 -1.13
C VAL A 25 -2.64 8.77 -1.88
N GLN A 26 -3.43 7.69 -1.78
CA GLN A 26 -4.79 7.64 -2.36
C GLN A 26 -5.70 8.68 -1.69
N LYS A 27 -5.69 8.75 -0.35
CA LYS A 27 -6.47 9.78 0.39
C LYS A 27 -6.05 11.19 0.02
N PHE A 28 -4.74 11.41 -0.17
CA PHE A 28 -4.22 12.71 -0.58
C PHE A 28 -4.60 13.06 -2.01
N ALA A 29 -4.57 12.10 -2.93
CA ALA A 29 -5.05 12.29 -4.30
C ALA A 29 -6.54 12.66 -4.33
N SER A 30 -7.39 12.01 -3.53
CA SER A 30 -8.81 12.35 -3.41
C SER A 30 -9.05 13.76 -2.83
N ALA A 31 -8.21 14.22 -1.90
CA ALA A 31 -8.36 15.53 -1.25
C ALA A 31 -7.68 16.70 -1.98
N HIS A 32 -6.63 16.41 -2.75
CA HIS A 32 -5.73 17.42 -3.34
C HIS A 32 -5.28 17.01 -4.74
N SER A 33 -6.20 16.54 -5.58
CA SER A 33 -5.90 16.09 -6.95
C SER A 33 -5.20 17.17 -7.78
N ASP A 34 -5.45 18.45 -7.49
CA ASP A 34 -4.79 19.62 -8.10
C ASP A 34 -3.26 19.65 -7.84
N MET A 35 -2.79 18.99 -6.78
CA MET A 35 -1.38 18.90 -6.42
C MET A 35 -0.70 17.62 -6.96
N LEU A 36 -1.40 16.80 -7.75
CA LEU A 36 -0.84 15.57 -8.32
C LEU A 36 -0.79 15.64 -9.85
N LYS A 37 0.35 15.22 -10.40
CA LYS A 37 0.47 14.90 -11.82
C LYS A 37 0.15 13.45 -12.11
N GLY A 38 0.33 12.58 -11.12
CA GLY A 38 0.00 11.17 -11.21
C GLY A 38 0.18 10.45 -9.88
N LEU A 39 -0.48 9.31 -9.77
CA LEU A 39 -0.50 8.46 -8.59
C LEU A 39 0.05 7.07 -8.93
N VAL A 40 1.02 6.58 -8.16
CA VAL A 40 1.54 5.22 -8.30
C VAL A 40 1.28 4.45 -7.01
N MET A 41 0.53 3.36 -7.12
CA MET A 41 0.18 2.46 -6.03
C MET A 41 1.00 1.18 -6.16
N VAL A 42 1.78 0.85 -5.13
CA VAL A 42 2.68 -0.30 -5.13
C VAL A 42 2.27 -1.25 -4.04
N ASN A 43 1.79 -2.46 -4.38
CA ASN A 43 1.43 -3.49 -3.39
C ASN A 43 0.67 -2.91 -2.15
N THR A 44 -0.38 -2.15 -2.43
CA THR A 44 -1.17 -1.39 -1.43
C THR A 44 -2.63 -1.75 -1.61
N PRO A 45 -3.45 -1.74 -0.55
CA PRO A 45 -4.88 -1.93 -0.74
C PRO A 45 -5.43 -0.78 -1.59
N ILE A 46 -6.19 -1.12 -2.62
CA ILE A 46 -6.97 -0.16 -3.40
C ILE A 46 -8.23 0.08 -2.60
N ILE A 47 -8.33 1.24 -1.92
CA ILE A 47 -9.29 1.46 -0.81
C ILE A 47 -10.71 0.99 -1.17
N PRO A 48 -11.33 1.41 -2.29
CA PRO A 48 -12.72 1.02 -2.58
C PRO A 48 -12.90 -0.47 -2.92
N VAL A 49 -11.83 -1.19 -3.29
CA VAL A 49 -11.85 -2.64 -3.50
C VAL A 49 -11.57 -3.37 -2.18
N PHE A 50 -10.66 -2.85 -1.36
CA PHE A 50 -10.27 -3.46 -0.10
C PHE A 50 -11.39 -3.48 0.94
N LEU A 51 -12.14 -2.38 1.08
CA LEU A 51 -13.20 -2.27 2.09
C LEU A 51 -14.25 -3.42 2.00
N PRO A 52 -14.85 -3.71 0.83
CA PRO A 52 -15.75 -4.87 0.75
C PRO A 52 -15.03 -6.22 0.89
N LEU A 53 -13.77 -6.34 0.45
CA LEU A 53 -13.01 -7.57 0.61
C LEU A 53 -12.75 -7.89 2.10
N ILE A 54 -12.25 -6.94 2.88
CA ILE A 54 -11.98 -7.19 4.30
C ILE A 54 -13.27 -7.43 5.10
N GLU A 55 -14.38 -6.80 4.71
CA GLU A 55 -15.66 -6.95 5.42
C GLU A 55 -16.41 -8.24 5.07
N PHE A 56 -16.25 -8.78 3.85
CA PHE A 56 -17.10 -9.87 3.36
C PHE A 56 -16.38 -11.05 2.68
N ASP A 57 -15.08 -10.96 2.37
CA ASP A 57 -14.31 -12.05 1.76
C ASP A 57 -13.44 -12.79 2.81
N SER A 58 -13.78 -14.05 3.05
CA SER A 58 -13.08 -14.87 4.06
C SER A 58 -11.60 -15.05 3.79
N TYR A 59 -11.17 -14.99 2.52
CA TYR A 59 -9.76 -15.14 2.18
C TYR A 59 -8.97 -13.89 2.55
N GLN A 60 -9.46 -12.68 2.20
CA GLN A 60 -8.83 -11.43 2.65
C GLN A 60 -8.84 -11.30 4.18
N GLN A 61 -9.89 -11.74 4.86
CA GLN A 61 -9.96 -11.77 6.32
C GLN A 61 -8.86 -12.67 6.91
N GLN A 62 -8.69 -13.88 6.39
CA GLN A 62 -7.61 -14.79 6.80
C GLN A 62 -6.23 -14.16 6.59
N LEU A 63 -5.99 -13.54 5.42
CA LEU A 63 -4.73 -12.84 5.14
C LEU A 63 -4.47 -11.68 6.10
N SER A 64 -5.51 -11.13 6.74
CA SER A 64 -5.43 -9.98 7.64
C SER A 64 -5.34 -10.37 9.12
N GLU A 65 -5.42 -11.66 9.49
CA GLU A 65 -5.34 -12.11 10.88
C GLU A 65 -4.04 -11.70 11.58
N TYR A 66 -2.96 -11.52 10.83
CA TYR A 66 -1.67 -11.06 11.36
C TYR A 66 -1.75 -9.66 12.02
N THR A 67 -2.75 -8.85 11.69
CA THR A 67 -2.93 -7.50 12.27
C THR A 67 -3.55 -7.53 13.66
N ILE A 68 -4.26 -8.61 14.02
CA ILE A 68 -5.05 -8.71 15.25
C ILE A 68 -4.22 -8.40 16.52
N PRO A 69 -3.00 -8.93 16.69
CA PRO A 69 -2.17 -8.60 17.84
C PRO A 69 -1.76 -7.13 17.92
N TYR A 70 -1.78 -6.40 16.79
CA TYR A 70 -1.28 -5.03 16.71
C TYR A 70 -2.31 -3.98 17.10
N TYR A 71 -3.61 -4.26 17.07
CA TYR A 71 -4.64 -3.34 17.54
C TYR A 71 -4.48 -2.95 19.02
N ALA A 72 -3.94 -3.86 19.84
CA ALA A 72 -3.74 -3.64 21.27
C ALA A 72 -2.26 -3.53 21.66
N TYR A 73 -1.37 -3.33 20.67
CA TYR A 73 0.06 -3.27 20.94
C TYR A 73 0.41 -2.04 21.79
N GLN A 74 1.23 -2.24 22.82
CA GLN A 74 1.70 -1.19 23.71
C GLN A 74 3.24 -1.19 23.82
N PRO A 75 3.87 -0.02 24.06
CA PRO A 75 5.32 0.04 24.24
C PRO A 75 5.81 -0.90 25.34
N GLY A 76 6.85 -1.69 25.04
CA GLY A 76 7.44 -2.66 25.97
C GLY A 76 6.95 -4.09 25.80
N GLN A 77 5.90 -4.34 25.01
CA GLN A 77 5.50 -5.70 24.63
C GLN A 77 6.49 -6.34 23.63
N PRO A 78 6.54 -7.68 23.53
CA PRO A 78 7.31 -8.37 22.52
C PRO A 78 6.93 -7.92 21.12
N LYS A 79 7.94 -7.57 20.31
CA LYS A 79 7.74 -7.04 18.95
C LYS A 79 7.40 -8.09 17.89
N ASN A 80 7.62 -9.38 18.18
CA ASN A 80 7.43 -10.49 17.24
C ASN A 80 8.08 -10.24 15.85
N ILE A 81 9.34 -9.75 15.86
CA ILE A 81 10.06 -9.33 14.66
C ILE A 81 10.07 -10.40 13.57
N SER A 82 10.28 -11.66 13.94
CA SER A 82 10.30 -12.78 13.01
C SER A 82 9.03 -12.85 12.16
N THR A 83 7.87 -12.54 12.73
CA THR A 83 6.58 -12.51 12.03
C THR A 83 6.49 -11.30 11.11
N ILE A 84 6.94 -10.13 11.56
CA ILE A 84 6.88 -8.89 10.75
C ILE A 84 7.70 -9.03 9.46
N VAL A 85 8.88 -9.66 9.55
CA VAL A 85 9.80 -9.77 8.41
C VAL A 85 9.64 -11.06 7.59
N GLN A 86 8.79 -12.00 8.01
CA GLN A 86 8.76 -13.38 7.47
C GLN A 86 8.55 -13.46 5.96
N HIS A 87 7.94 -12.43 5.37
CA HIS A 87 7.59 -12.37 3.96
C HIS A 87 8.60 -11.62 3.08
N ILE A 88 9.67 -11.08 3.65
CA ILE A 88 10.78 -10.50 2.87
C ILE A 88 11.50 -11.64 2.14
N LEU A 89 11.46 -11.70 0.81
CA LEU A 89 11.95 -12.86 0.06
C LEU A 89 13.47 -13.06 0.14
N ASN A 90 14.24 -11.97 0.17
CA ASN A 90 15.69 -12.03 0.29
C ASN A 90 16.09 -12.25 1.75
N GLU A 91 16.71 -13.39 2.06
CA GLU A 91 17.07 -13.79 3.43
C GLU A 91 18.07 -12.84 4.09
N THR A 92 19.13 -12.45 3.39
CA THR A 92 20.12 -11.50 3.93
C THR A 92 19.47 -10.17 4.28
N TYR A 93 18.64 -9.63 3.40
CA TYR A 93 17.91 -8.39 3.65
C TYR A 93 16.87 -8.55 4.76
N ARG A 94 16.22 -9.70 4.85
CA ARG A 94 15.29 -10.03 5.94
C ARG A 94 15.99 -9.94 7.30
N ASP A 95 17.19 -10.52 7.41
CA ASP A 95 17.99 -10.49 8.63
C ASP A 95 18.43 -9.07 8.99
N GLU A 96 18.88 -8.28 8.00
CA GLU A 96 19.22 -6.87 8.18
C GLU A 96 18.04 -6.05 8.72
N ILE A 97 16.85 -6.23 8.15
CA ILE A 97 15.64 -5.54 8.60
C ILE A 97 15.20 -6.03 9.98
N ALA A 98 15.33 -7.32 10.27
CA ALA A 98 15.05 -7.86 11.59
C ALA A 98 15.93 -7.20 12.67
N GLU A 99 17.24 -7.08 12.41
CA GLU A 99 18.18 -6.42 13.32
C GLU A 99 17.84 -4.93 13.49
N TYR A 100 17.51 -4.24 12.39
CA TYR A 100 17.08 -2.85 12.43
C TYR A 100 15.82 -2.65 13.28
N MET A 101 14.78 -3.46 13.06
CA MET A 101 13.52 -3.37 13.81
C MET A 101 13.68 -3.73 15.28
N GLN A 102 14.59 -4.66 15.60
CA GLN A 102 14.93 -4.98 16.99
C GLN A 102 15.43 -3.74 17.74
N LYS A 103 16.22 -2.89 17.09
CA LYS A 103 16.78 -1.66 17.66
C LYS A 103 15.86 -0.45 17.59
N SER A 104 14.77 -0.52 16.82
CA SER A 104 13.89 0.62 16.53
C SER A 104 12.61 0.61 17.37
N PRO A 105 12.04 1.76 17.78
CA PRO A 105 10.70 1.79 18.37
C PRO A 105 9.67 1.41 17.29
N LEU A 106 8.82 0.41 17.58
CA LEU A 106 7.79 -0.04 16.62
C LEU A 106 6.39 0.48 16.92
N TYR A 107 6.17 1.10 18.07
CA TYR A 107 4.83 1.49 18.52
C TYR A 107 4.08 2.30 17.45
N TRP A 108 4.64 3.39 16.96
CA TRP A 108 3.98 4.25 15.97
C TRP A 108 3.74 3.57 14.62
N MET A 109 4.56 2.58 14.26
CA MET A 109 4.33 1.77 13.06
C MET A 109 3.11 0.86 13.27
N LEU A 110 2.99 0.23 14.44
CA LEU A 110 1.93 -0.73 14.75
C LEU A 110 0.61 -0.05 15.14
N ASP A 111 0.66 1.15 15.72
CA ASP A 111 -0.52 1.93 16.11
C ASP A 111 -1.38 2.33 14.88
N PHE A 112 -0.79 2.32 13.68
CA PHE A 112 -1.56 2.43 12.43
C PHE A 112 -2.70 1.40 12.35
N TYR A 113 -2.46 0.15 12.79
CA TYR A 113 -3.49 -0.89 12.77
C TYR A 113 -4.64 -0.52 13.72
N ASN A 114 -4.32 -0.03 14.92
CA ASN A 114 -5.29 0.43 15.91
C ASN A 114 -6.16 1.59 15.40
N GLU A 115 -5.56 2.59 14.74
CA GLU A 115 -6.29 3.80 14.35
C GLU A 115 -6.95 3.72 12.95
N GLY A 116 -6.48 2.85 12.06
CA GLY A 116 -6.74 3.00 10.62
C GLY A 116 -7.08 1.74 9.83
N PHE A 117 -6.95 0.54 10.39
CA PHE A 117 -7.18 -0.71 9.66
C PHE A 117 -8.48 -1.40 10.11
N PRO A 118 -9.39 -1.81 9.20
CA PRO A 118 -10.63 -2.49 9.57
C PRO A 118 -10.39 -3.74 10.42
N ALA A 119 -11.09 -3.85 11.55
CA ALA A 119 -10.90 -4.89 12.54
C ALA A 119 -12.17 -5.73 12.75
N PRO A 120 -12.05 -6.98 13.24
CA PRO A 120 -13.21 -7.75 13.65
C PRO A 120 -14.03 -7.03 14.76
N PRO A 121 -15.36 -7.22 14.82
CA PRO A 121 -16.17 -8.06 13.92
C PRO A 121 -16.35 -7.42 12.53
N TYR A 122 -16.15 -8.25 11.50
CA TYR A 122 -16.40 -7.89 10.10
C TYR A 122 -17.89 -7.98 9.75
N GLY A 123 -18.24 -7.53 8.55
CA GLY A 123 -19.60 -7.51 8.01
C GLY A 123 -20.21 -6.11 7.99
N GLN A 124 -19.38 -5.08 8.08
CA GLN A 124 -19.79 -3.69 8.00
C GLN A 124 -19.94 -3.25 6.55
N ASN A 125 -21.01 -2.54 6.25
CA ASN A 125 -21.22 -1.97 4.92
C ASN A 125 -20.57 -0.57 4.86
N LEU A 126 -19.26 -0.55 4.63
CA LEU A 126 -18.47 0.67 4.56
C LEU A 126 -18.66 1.36 3.20
N SER A 127 -18.96 2.67 3.22
CA SER A 127 -19.18 3.43 1.99
C SER A 127 -17.88 3.58 1.20
N THR A 128 -17.98 3.35 -0.10
CA THR A 128 -16.93 3.61 -1.09
C THR A 128 -17.19 4.87 -1.91
N GLU A 129 -18.20 5.66 -1.55
CA GLU A 129 -18.57 6.88 -2.24
C GLU A 129 -17.42 7.91 -2.20
N GLY A 130 -17.14 8.53 -3.34
CA GLY A 130 -16.08 9.55 -3.46
C GLY A 130 -14.64 9.02 -3.40
N LEU A 131 -14.43 7.70 -3.40
CA LEU A 131 -13.09 7.10 -3.36
C LEU A 131 -12.44 6.92 -4.74
N ALA A 132 -13.17 7.21 -5.82
CA ALA A 132 -12.64 7.18 -7.18
C ALA A 132 -11.48 8.18 -7.34
N GLN A 133 -10.42 7.74 -8.02
CA GLN A 133 -9.23 8.55 -8.28
C GLN A 133 -9.43 9.35 -9.57
N THR A 134 -9.18 10.65 -9.46
CA THR A 134 -9.40 11.66 -10.52
C THR A 134 -8.08 12.16 -11.12
N VAL A 135 -7.03 11.35 -11.04
CA VAL A 135 -5.71 11.64 -11.60
C VAL A 135 -5.17 10.42 -12.35
N PRO A 136 -4.28 10.61 -13.35
CA PRO A 136 -3.60 9.51 -14.01
C PRO A 136 -2.93 8.59 -12.99
N SER A 137 -3.22 7.30 -13.08
CA SER A 137 -2.86 6.34 -12.04
C SER A 137 -2.18 5.10 -12.61
N SER A 138 -1.27 4.52 -11.82
CA SER A 138 -0.59 3.26 -12.11
C SER A 138 -0.57 2.37 -10.87
N ILE A 139 -0.89 1.09 -11.02
CA ILE A 139 -0.68 0.05 -10.00
C ILE A 139 0.51 -0.81 -10.45
N ILE A 140 1.48 -1.00 -9.57
CA ILE A 140 2.58 -1.95 -9.75
C ILE A 140 2.47 -2.99 -8.63
N TRP A 141 2.30 -4.25 -9.02
CA TRP A 141 1.92 -5.32 -8.09
C TRP A 141 2.85 -6.53 -8.16
N GLY A 142 3.53 -6.86 -7.07
CA GLY A 142 4.21 -8.15 -6.93
C GLY A 142 3.21 -9.28 -6.71
N GLU A 143 3.28 -10.33 -7.52
CA GLU A 143 2.30 -11.43 -7.53
C GLU A 143 2.36 -12.36 -6.31
N LEU A 144 3.47 -12.36 -5.58
CA LEU A 144 3.67 -13.14 -4.36
C LEU A 144 3.31 -12.35 -3.09
N ASP A 145 2.45 -11.33 -3.21
CA ASP A 145 1.98 -10.54 -2.05
C ASP A 145 1.19 -11.44 -1.07
N PRO A 146 1.62 -11.54 0.19
CA PRO A 146 0.96 -12.40 1.18
C PRO A 146 -0.09 -11.68 2.03
N TYR A 147 -0.29 -10.37 1.84
CA TYR A 147 -1.16 -9.54 2.68
C TYR A 147 -2.50 -9.22 2.00
N PHE A 148 -2.50 -9.19 0.67
CA PHE A 148 -3.68 -8.83 -0.11
C PHE A 148 -4.10 -9.93 -1.07
N SER A 149 -5.39 -10.24 -1.06
CA SER A 149 -6.02 -11.15 -2.01
C SER A 149 -5.80 -10.65 -3.45
N PRO A 150 -5.55 -11.53 -4.43
CA PRO A 150 -5.52 -11.14 -5.84
C PRO A 150 -6.82 -10.45 -6.32
N ALA A 151 -7.94 -10.69 -5.62
CA ALA A 151 -9.20 -9.99 -5.88
C ALA A 151 -9.11 -8.47 -5.68
N MET A 152 -8.07 -7.97 -5.00
CA MET A 152 -7.75 -6.54 -4.89
C MET A 152 -7.62 -5.85 -6.26
N LEU A 153 -7.30 -6.61 -7.31
CA LEU A 153 -7.11 -6.10 -8.67
C LEU A 153 -8.36 -6.22 -9.55
N ASN A 154 -9.49 -6.66 -8.99
CA ASN A 154 -10.75 -6.80 -9.74
C ASN A 154 -11.53 -5.48 -9.80
N GLY A 155 -12.21 -5.24 -10.93
CA GLY A 155 -13.17 -4.14 -11.07
C GLY A 155 -12.56 -2.74 -10.92
N LEU A 156 -11.26 -2.60 -11.18
CA LEU A 156 -10.53 -1.35 -11.00
C LEU A 156 -11.08 -0.25 -11.90
N GLU A 157 -11.59 -0.58 -13.09
CA GLU A 157 -12.14 0.37 -14.06
C GLU A 157 -13.24 1.29 -13.50
N ALA A 158 -13.95 0.85 -12.46
CA ALA A 158 -14.98 1.66 -11.79
C ALA A 158 -14.41 2.80 -10.92
N TRP A 159 -13.11 2.74 -10.59
CA TRP A 159 -12.49 3.58 -9.56
C TRP A 159 -11.44 4.56 -10.08
N PHE A 160 -11.16 4.57 -11.39
CA PHE A 160 -10.15 5.44 -11.99
C PHE A 160 -10.72 6.16 -13.21
N GLU A 161 -10.94 7.48 -13.09
CA GLU A 161 -11.59 8.29 -14.13
C GLU A 161 -10.81 8.33 -15.45
N TYR A 162 -9.47 8.34 -15.36
CA TYR A 162 -8.57 8.37 -16.51
C TYR A 162 -8.15 6.96 -16.99
N GLY A 163 -8.82 5.92 -16.49
CA GLY A 163 -8.36 4.55 -16.59
C GLY A 163 -7.15 4.27 -15.70
N ILE A 164 -6.72 3.01 -15.68
CA ILE A 164 -5.66 2.53 -14.81
C ILE A 164 -4.62 1.73 -15.60
N ARG A 165 -3.35 2.07 -15.43
CA ARG A 165 -2.25 1.19 -15.84
C ARG A 165 -2.04 0.17 -14.73
N LEU A 166 -2.34 -1.10 -14.99
CA LEU A 166 -2.01 -2.20 -14.08
C LEU A 166 -0.80 -2.98 -14.60
N VAL A 167 0.22 -3.14 -13.76
CA VAL A 167 1.39 -3.95 -14.05
C VAL A 167 1.61 -4.95 -12.93
N THR A 168 1.66 -6.23 -13.24
CA THR A 168 2.13 -7.26 -12.32
C THR A 168 3.60 -7.57 -12.54
N ILE A 169 4.29 -7.96 -11.48
CA ILE A 169 5.70 -8.34 -11.48
C ILE A 169 5.80 -9.80 -10.97
N PRO A 170 5.93 -10.77 -11.89
CA PRO A 170 6.09 -12.16 -11.52
C PRO A 170 7.32 -12.42 -10.66
N GLY A 171 7.14 -13.23 -9.62
CA GLY A 171 8.20 -13.59 -8.67
C GLY A 171 8.66 -12.46 -7.76
N ALA A 172 7.93 -11.34 -7.69
CA ALA A 172 8.06 -10.32 -6.66
C ALA A 172 6.95 -10.49 -5.63
N GLY A 173 7.25 -10.25 -4.35
CA GLY A 173 6.27 -10.19 -3.28
C GLY A 173 5.81 -8.76 -3.00
N HIS A 174 5.45 -8.51 -1.75
CA HIS A 174 4.92 -7.22 -1.29
C HIS A 174 5.89 -6.05 -1.56
N TRP A 175 7.19 -6.23 -1.30
CA TRP A 175 8.21 -5.22 -1.61
C TRP A 175 8.73 -5.36 -3.04
N SER A 176 7.86 -5.21 -4.03
CA SER A 176 8.19 -5.49 -5.43
C SER A 176 9.37 -4.69 -5.99
N PHE A 177 9.58 -3.46 -5.50
CA PHE A 177 10.74 -2.61 -5.81
C PHE A 177 12.07 -3.13 -5.23
N ARG A 178 12.05 -3.98 -4.19
CA ARG A 178 13.23 -4.67 -3.65
C ARG A 178 13.48 -6.01 -4.34
N ASP A 179 12.42 -6.76 -4.60
CA ASP A 179 12.53 -8.12 -5.15
C ASP A 179 12.96 -8.11 -6.62
N LYS A 180 12.44 -7.15 -7.40
CA LYS A 180 12.70 -7.02 -8.84
C LYS A 180 12.97 -5.56 -9.25
N PRO A 181 14.03 -4.91 -8.71
CA PRO A 181 14.25 -3.47 -8.86
C PRO A 181 14.37 -3.02 -10.32
N THR A 182 15.04 -3.81 -11.17
CA THR A 182 15.18 -3.48 -12.61
C THR A 182 13.82 -3.43 -13.31
N ARG A 183 12.95 -4.43 -13.06
CA ARG A 183 11.62 -4.48 -13.64
C ARG A 183 10.73 -3.38 -13.08
N PHE A 184 10.72 -3.20 -11.76
CA PHE A 184 9.96 -2.15 -11.10
C PHE A 184 10.33 -0.76 -11.64
N ASN A 185 11.62 -0.43 -11.72
CA ASN A 185 12.09 0.87 -12.20
C ASN A 185 11.77 1.10 -13.68
N ALA A 186 11.81 0.07 -14.52
CA ALA A 186 11.42 0.19 -15.92
C ALA A 186 9.94 0.57 -16.07
N GLU A 187 9.08 -0.04 -15.25
CA GLU A 187 7.63 0.20 -15.29
C GLU A 187 7.27 1.56 -14.70
N LEU A 188 7.90 1.94 -13.59
CA LEU A 188 7.77 3.28 -13.03
C LEU A 188 8.24 4.34 -14.02
N LYS A 189 9.43 4.18 -14.61
CA LYS A 189 9.96 5.13 -15.62
C LYS A 189 9.02 5.25 -16.81
N SER A 190 8.51 4.13 -17.32
CA SER A 190 7.56 4.14 -18.44
C SER A 190 6.28 4.92 -18.12
N PHE A 191 5.82 4.90 -16.86
CA PHE A 191 4.67 5.70 -16.45
C PHE A 191 5.02 7.20 -16.32
N LEU A 192 6.20 7.52 -15.79
CA LEU A 192 6.68 8.91 -15.74
C LEU A 192 6.86 9.50 -17.13
N ASP A 193 7.42 8.73 -18.08
CA ASP A 193 7.57 9.13 -19.47
C ASP A 193 6.22 9.43 -20.14
N PHE A 194 5.18 8.62 -19.85
CA PHE A 194 3.80 8.86 -20.32
C PHE A 194 3.22 10.18 -19.78
N LEU A 195 3.58 10.57 -18.56
CA LEU A 195 3.14 11.82 -17.94
C LEU A 195 4.01 13.04 -18.31
N GLU A 196 5.03 12.86 -19.16
CA GLU A 196 6.02 13.89 -19.47
C GLU A 196 6.67 14.52 -18.21
N TYR A 197 6.97 13.67 -17.20
CA TYR A 197 7.47 14.09 -15.88
C TYR A 197 8.99 14.02 -15.74
#